data_AF-T1E8U9-F1
#
_entry.id   AF-T1E8U9-F1
#
_cell.length_a   1.000
_cell.length_b   1.000
_cell.length_c   1.000
_cell.angle_alpha   90.00
_cell.angle_beta   90.00
_cell.angle_gamma   90.00
#
_symmetry.space_group_name_H-M   'P 1'
#
loop_
_entity.id
_entity.type
_entity.pdbx_description
1 polymer ?
#
loop_
_entity_poly.entity_id
_entity_poly.type
_entity_poly.pdbx_seq_one_letter_code
_entity_poly.pdbx_strand_id
1 'polypeptide(L)'
;AEYPRVIAVAKTTTIEFRVQCPPPAPVLKLLLFIGLLVLQAIATCKATLITDNDRQVKEQLGLGWAVTYDPAKLTVHMGTVQNVTVHIASINDADLIDLQSVQLRSEQGHVATVENGTIVLLKPLVPTVPWFSGSFNIVGNFLGRTDFFIEVVHKNGTRERVSKDTLPVTVIRQERVIDHVFTGSVILLISILYINFGAALDLGALKQIIRRPIGPVIGFLCQFVFMPLFSYGLGHLLFPDSYEMQLGLFFTGVSPAGGASNIWTVALGGNLTLSIAMTTISTLAAFGMMPLWIFTLGRTIFERAKLGIPYSRIAYTAIGLVV
;
A
#
# COMPACT_ATOMS: atom_id res chain seq x y z
N ALA A 1 -15.71 -6.65 43.81
CA ALA A 1 -14.34 -6.49 43.29
C ALA A 1 -13.45 -7.46 44.07
N GLU A 2 -13.19 -8.64 43.52
CA GLU A 2 -12.25 -9.60 44.12
C GLU A 2 -10.84 -9.27 43.65
N TYR A 3 -9.93 -9.06 44.60
CA TYR A 3 -8.51 -8.85 44.33
C TYR A 3 -7.83 -10.19 43.98
N PRO A 4 -6.78 -10.19 43.13
CA PRO A 4 -6.03 -11.40 42.82
C PRO A 4 -5.37 -11.96 44.09
N ARG A 5 -5.63 -13.24 44.40
CA ARG A 5 -4.96 -13.97 45.48
C ARG A 5 -3.77 -14.74 44.93
N VAL A 6 -2.60 -14.55 45.55
CA VAL A 6 -1.41 -15.36 45.29
C VAL A 6 -1.44 -16.54 46.26
N ILE A 7 -1.51 -17.76 45.72
CA ILE A 7 -1.46 -19.00 46.52
C ILE A 7 -0.12 -19.68 46.23
N ALA A 8 0.73 -19.78 47.26
CA ALA A 8 1.97 -20.54 47.19
C ALA A 8 1.69 -22.01 47.51
N VAL A 9 2.01 -22.92 46.59
CA VAL A 9 1.92 -24.36 46.82
C VAL A 9 3.33 -24.92 46.91
N ALA A 10 3.73 -25.33 48.11
CA ALA A 10 5.03 -25.96 48.32
C ALA A 10 4.96 -27.44 47.87
N LYS A 11 5.74 -27.80 46.86
CA LYS A 11 6.15 -29.20 46.60
C LYS A 11 7.62 -29.33 46.95
N THR A 12 8.01 -30.53 47.36
CA THR A 12 9.25 -30.91 48.10
C THR A 12 10.58 -30.50 47.46
N THR A 13 10.62 -29.75 46.35
CA THR A 13 11.85 -29.17 45.81
C THR A 13 11.66 -27.92 44.93
N THR A 14 10.45 -27.32 44.87
CA THR A 14 10.22 -26.08 44.08
C THR A 14 8.96 -25.35 44.53
N ILE A 15 9.05 -24.03 44.70
CA ILE A 15 7.90 -23.15 45.00
C ILE A 15 7.36 -22.61 43.67
N GLU A 16 6.18 -23.06 43.24
CA GLU A 16 5.47 -22.47 42.09
C GLU A 16 4.46 -21.42 42.58
N PHE A 17 4.54 -20.21 42.02
CA PHE A 17 3.53 -19.16 42.22
C PHE A 17 2.50 -19.22 41.09
N ARG A 18 1.26 -19.64 41.40
CA ARG A 18 0.12 -19.50 40.48
C ARG A 18 -0.66 -18.23 40.79
N VAL A 19 -0.72 -17.31 39.84
CA VAL A 19 -1.62 -16.16 39.86
C VAL A 19 -2.94 -16.58 39.20
N GLN A 20 -4.01 -16.67 39.98
CA GLN A 20 -5.33 -17.03 39.47
C GLN A 20 -6.14 -15.74 39.25
N CYS A 21 -6.20 -15.25 38.01
CA CYS A 21 -7.06 -14.14 37.63
C CYS A 21 -8.47 -14.66 37.27
N PRO A 22 -9.55 -13.97 37.70
CA PRO A 22 -10.90 -14.29 37.24
C PRO A 22 -11.03 -14.02 35.73
N PRO A 23 -11.76 -14.86 34.98
CA PRO A 23 -11.90 -14.69 33.53
C PRO A 23 -12.70 -13.40 33.22
N PRO A 24 -12.21 -12.50 32.35
CA PRO A 24 -13.00 -11.34 31.94
C PRO A 24 -14.22 -11.78 31.11
N ALA A 25 -15.33 -11.04 31.24
CA ALA A 25 -16.57 -11.31 30.52
C ALA A 25 -16.34 -11.38 28.99
N PRO A 26 -16.96 -12.31 28.25
CA PRO A 26 -16.72 -12.51 26.82
C PRO A 26 -16.99 -11.26 25.96
N VAL A 27 -17.88 -10.38 26.41
CA VAL A 27 -18.19 -9.10 25.75
C VAL A 27 -17.02 -8.12 25.82
N LEU A 28 -16.28 -8.08 26.93
CA LEU A 28 -15.10 -7.23 27.08
C LEU A 28 -13.95 -7.71 26.18
N LYS A 29 -13.84 -9.03 25.97
CA LYS A 29 -12.86 -9.64 25.05
C LYS A 29 -13.16 -9.26 23.60
N LEU A 30 -14.44 -9.29 23.20
CA LEU A 30 -14.89 -8.89 21.88
C LEU A 30 -14.69 -7.38 21.64
N LEU A 31 -15.00 -6.55 22.64
CA LEU A 31 -14.80 -5.10 22.57
C LEU A 31 -13.32 -4.69 22.52
N LEU A 32 -12.43 -5.41 23.21
CA LEU A 32 -10.99 -5.20 23.10
C LEU A 32 -10.44 -5.64 21.75
N PHE A 33 -10.95 -6.73 21.16
CA PHE A 33 -10.54 -7.20 19.84
C PHE A 33 -11.04 -6.26 18.72
N ILE A 34 -12.31 -5.84 18.78
CA ILE A 34 -12.87 -4.81 17.89
C ILE A 34 -12.11 -3.48 18.11
N GLY A 35 -11.84 -3.12 19.35
CA GLY A 35 -11.06 -1.92 19.71
C GLY A 35 -9.66 -1.95 19.12
N LEU A 36 -8.97 -3.10 19.12
CA LEU A 36 -7.63 -3.26 18.56
C LEU A 36 -7.64 -3.23 17.02
N LEU A 37 -8.65 -3.84 16.39
CA LEU A 37 -8.87 -3.75 14.94
C LEU A 37 -9.15 -2.31 14.51
N VAL A 38 -9.97 -1.59 15.28
CA VAL A 38 -10.25 -0.16 15.08
C VAL A 38 -8.99 0.68 15.35
N LEU A 39 -8.19 0.35 16.36
CA LEU A 39 -6.93 1.07 16.65
C LEU A 39 -5.87 0.84 15.56
N GLN A 40 -5.78 -0.37 15.00
CA GLN A 40 -4.93 -0.67 13.84
C GLN A 40 -5.43 0.07 12.59
N ALA A 41 -6.74 0.13 12.37
CA ALA A 41 -7.35 0.91 11.27
C ALA A 41 -7.14 2.43 11.44
N ILE A 42 -7.19 2.95 12.67
CA ILE A 42 -6.95 4.37 12.99
C ILE A 42 -5.44 4.70 12.90
N ALA A 43 -4.55 3.78 13.27
CA ALA A 43 -3.10 3.97 13.12
C ALA A 43 -2.67 4.08 11.65
N THR A 44 -3.39 3.43 10.73
CA THR A 44 -3.24 3.64 9.27
C THR A 44 -3.90 4.92 8.75
N CYS A 45 -4.74 5.59 9.55
CA CYS A 45 -5.61 6.69 9.10
C CYS A 45 -5.03 8.10 9.34
N LYS A 46 -3.78 8.24 9.79
CA LYS A 46 -3.16 9.54 10.09
C LYS A 46 -2.23 10.06 9.00
N ALA A 47 -2.67 9.97 7.74
CA ALA A 47 -2.08 10.72 6.65
C ALA A 47 -3.17 11.21 5.68
N THR A 48 -3.31 12.53 5.62
CA THR A 48 -3.89 13.28 4.50
C THR A 48 -5.42 13.40 4.46
N LEU A 49 -5.95 14.24 5.36
CA LEU A 49 -7.05 15.13 5.01
C LEU A 49 -6.44 16.43 4.46
N ILE A 50 -6.37 16.59 3.14
CA ILE A 50 -6.18 17.90 2.51
C ILE A 50 -7.15 18.00 1.32
N THR A 51 -8.18 18.81 1.58
CA THR A 51 -9.05 19.55 0.67
C THR A 51 -8.83 19.36 -0.84
N ASP A 52 -9.75 18.59 -1.43
CA ASP A 52 -10.07 18.61 -2.85
C ASP A 52 -10.79 19.91 -3.19
N ASN A 53 -10.10 20.83 -3.85
CA ASN A 53 -10.71 22.05 -4.39
C ASN A 53 -10.01 22.44 -5.68
N ASP A 54 -10.04 21.56 -6.68
CA ASP A 54 -9.69 21.95 -8.05
C ASP A 54 -10.44 21.08 -9.06
N ARG A 55 -11.74 21.32 -9.22
CA ARG A 55 -12.59 20.57 -10.14
C ARG A 55 -13.46 21.50 -10.98
N GLN A 56 -12.90 22.00 -12.08
CA GLN A 56 -13.62 22.25 -13.35
C GLN A 56 -12.58 22.44 -14.49
N VAL A 57 -12.07 21.35 -15.07
CA VAL A 57 -11.46 21.39 -16.42
C VAL A 57 -12.46 20.70 -17.35
N LYS A 58 -12.98 21.43 -18.34
CA LYS A 58 -13.85 20.88 -19.37
C LYS A 58 -13.03 19.92 -20.23
N GLU A 59 -13.36 18.64 -20.13
CA GLU A 59 -12.84 17.57 -21.00
C GLU A 59 -13.52 17.69 -22.38
N GLN A 60 -13.12 18.68 -23.17
CA GLN A 60 -13.44 18.76 -24.59
C GLN A 60 -12.14 18.56 -25.38
N LEU A 61 -12.14 17.53 -26.22
CA LEU A 61 -11.00 17.04 -26.98
C LEU A 61 -10.88 17.86 -28.28
N GLY A 62 -10.37 19.10 -28.20
CA GLY A 62 -10.48 20.05 -29.32
C GLY A 62 -9.41 20.00 -30.40
N LEU A 63 -8.21 19.51 -30.09
CA LEU A 63 -7.05 19.71 -30.97
C LEU A 63 -6.25 18.40 -31.08
N GLY A 64 -6.37 17.69 -32.20
CA GLY A 64 -5.78 16.36 -32.43
C GLY A 64 -4.25 16.32 -32.58
N TRP A 65 -3.51 17.09 -31.80
CA TRP A 65 -2.05 17.12 -31.87
C TRP A 65 -1.44 15.82 -31.31
N ALA A 66 -0.43 15.28 -32.00
CA ALA A 66 0.28 14.10 -31.56
C ALA A 66 1.40 14.52 -30.60
N VAL A 67 1.30 14.10 -29.34
CA VAL A 67 2.28 14.47 -28.30
C VAL A 67 3.09 13.25 -27.91
N THR A 68 4.39 13.31 -28.17
CA THR A 68 5.34 12.28 -27.75
C THR A 68 6.23 12.81 -26.63
N TYR A 69 6.37 12.03 -25.57
CA TYR A 69 7.20 12.35 -24.42
C TYR A 69 8.48 11.53 -24.44
N ASP A 70 9.62 12.19 -24.23
CA ASP A 70 10.91 11.54 -24.02
C ASP A 70 11.46 11.94 -22.64
N PRO A 71 11.55 11.01 -21.66
CA PRO A 71 11.17 9.59 -21.74
C PRO A 71 9.66 9.35 -21.67
N ALA A 72 9.18 8.25 -22.27
CA ALA A 72 7.75 7.87 -22.30
C ALA A 72 7.15 7.52 -20.91
N LYS A 73 8.00 7.20 -19.93
CA LYS A 73 7.64 7.02 -18.53
C LYS A 73 8.73 7.63 -17.66
N LEU A 74 8.34 8.45 -16.68
CA LEU A 74 9.28 9.11 -15.79
C LEU A 74 9.17 8.58 -14.37
N THR A 75 10.31 8.31 -13.75
CA THR A 75 10.40 8.00 -12.31
C THR A 75 11.31 9.03 -11.66
N VAL A 76 10.75 9.86 -10.78
CA VAL A 76 11.44 11.00 -10.15
C VAL A 76 11.60 10.73 -8.67
N HIS A 77 12.72 11.13 -8.08
CA HIS A 77 12.86 11.08 -6.62
C HIS A 77 12.21 12.29 -5.96
N MET A 78 11.58 12.09 -4.81
CA MET A 78 11.01 13.18 -4.02
C MET A 78 12.05 14.26 -3.71
N GLY A 79 11.72 15.52 -3.98
CA GLY A 79 12.60 16.68 -3.83
C GLY A 79 13.62 16.86 -4.96
N THR A 80 13.57 16.04 -6.02
CA THR A 80 14.45 16.18 -7.19
C THR A 80 13.68 16.74 -8.39
N VAL A 81 14.42 17.41 -9.26
CA VAL A 81 13.93 17.95 -10.52
C VAL A 81 14.46 17.10 -11.66
N GLN A 82 13.58 16.72 -12.58
CA GLN A 82 13.96 15.96 -13.76
C GLN A 82 13.42 16.61 -15.02
N ASN A 83 14.28 16.74 -16.02
CA ASN A 83 13.93 17.34 -17.30
C ASN A 83 13.25 16.31 -18.20
N VAL A 84 12.18 16.72 -18.85
CA VAL A 84 11.44 15.94 -19.85
C VAL A 84 11.31 16.76 -21.12
N THR A 85 11.66 16.14 -22.24
CA THR A 85 11.46 16.72 -23.56
C THR A 85 10.11 16.28 -24.12
N VAL A 86 9.34 17.24 -24.59
CA VAL A 86 8.00 17.05 -25.16
C VAL A 86 8.06 17.43 -26.63
N HIS A 87 7.70 16.48 -27.48
CA HIS A 87 7.60 16.65 -28.92
C HIS A 87 6.12 16.71 -29.32
N ILE A 88 5.67 17.84 -29.83
CA ILE A 88 4.32 18.05 -30.34
C ILE A 88 4.40 18.04 -31.86
N ALA A 89 3.64 17.19 -32.52
CA ALA A 89 3.56 17.08 -33.97
C ALA A 89 2.13 17.25 -34.48
N SER A 90 1.97 17.54 -35.77
CA SER A 90 0.67 17.77 -36.43
C SER A 90 -0.05 19.03 -35.93
N ILE A 91 0.70 20.11 -35.78
CA ILE A 91 0.16 21.42 -35.42
C ILE A 91 -0.41 22.06 -36.70
N ASN A 92 -1.71 22.41 -36.72
CA ASN A 92 -2.31 23.14 -37.83
C ASN A 92 -2.10 24.64 -37.68
N ASP A 93 -1.79 25.34 -38.77
CA ASP A 93 -1.54 26.79 -38.76
C ASP A 93 -2.75 27.62 -38.28
N ALA A 94 -3.98 27.12 -38.45
CA ALA A 94 -5.20 27.76 -37.96
C ALA A 94 -5.29 27.75 -36.42
N ASP A 95 -4.73 26.73 -35.77
CA ASP A 95 -4.80 26.56 -34.32
C ASP A 95 -3.89 27.57 -33.62
N LEU A 96 -2.74 27.93 -34.22
CA LEU A 96 -1.74 28.87 -33.65
C LEU A 96 -2.23 30.32 -33.50
N ILE A 97 -3.29 30.73 -34.21
CA ILE A 97 -3.72 32.13 -34.28
C ILE A 97 -4.27 32.60 -32.93
N ASP A 98 -4.95 31.70 -32.21
CA ASP A 98 -5.65 32.00 -30.95
C ASP A 98 -4.87 31.57 -29.70
N LEU A 99 -3.70 30.97 -29.85
CA LEU A 99 -2.90 30.48 -28.71
C LEU A 99 -2.05 31.58 -28.11
N GLN A 100 -1.99 31.57 -26.78
CA GLN A 100 -1.11 32.42 -25.99
C GLN A 100 0.08 31.61 -25.44
N SER A 101 -0.19 30.43 -24.88
CA SER A 101 0.84 29.56 -24.31
C SER A 101 0.42 28.11 -24.26
N VAL A 102 1.40 27.21 -24.36
CA VAL A 102 1.25 25.78 -24.10
C VAL A 102 1.72 25.53 -22.66
N GLN A 103 0.89 24.83 -21.88
CA GLN A 103 1.18 24.51 -20.49
C GLN A 103 1.20 23.00 -20.24
N LEU A 104 2.23 22.51 -19.56
CA LEU A 104 2.29 21.15 -19.06
C LEU A 104 1.73 21.12 -17.63
N ARG A 105 0.64 20.37 -17.41
CA ARG A 105 -0.03 20.30 -16.11
C ARG A 105 -0.12 18.86 -15.61
N SER A 106 -0.05 18.71 -14.29
CA SER A 106 -0.23 17.44 -13.57
C SER A 106 -1.70 17.28 -13.19
N GLU A 107 -2.25 16.07 -13.32
CA GLU A 107 -3.59 15.76 -12.81
C GLU A 107 -3.66 15.89 -11.28
N GLN A 108 -2.61 15.49 -10.58
CA GLN A 108 -2.47 15.65 -9.13
C GLN A 108 -1.27 16.54 -8.79
N GLY A 109 -1.55 17.83 -8.54
CA GLY A 109 -0.52 18.84 -8.22
C GLY A 109 0.25 18.55 -6.92
N HIS A 110 -0.31 17.79 -5.98
CA HIS A 110 0.42 17.44 -4.75
C HIS A 110 1.55 16.42 -4.97
N VAL A 111 1.47 15.59 -6.04
CA VAL A 111 2.45 14.52 -6.30
C VAL A 111 3.65 15.12 -7.01
N ALA A 112 3.41 15.82 -8.11
CA ALA A 112 4.43 16.44 -8.92
C ALA A 112 3.93 17.74 -9.55
N THR A 113 4.82 18.73 -9.63
CA THR A 113 4.57 20.05 -10.23
C THR A 113 5.60 20.36 -11.31
N VAL A 114 5.30 21.30 -12.20
CA VAL A 114 6.27 21.79 -13.20
C VAL A 114 6.78 23.15 -12.76
N GLU A 115 8.10 23.31 -12.65
CA GLU A 115 8.73 24.55 -12.16
C GLU A 115 8.58 25.71 -13.17
N ASN A 116 8.63 25.39 -14.47
CA ASN A 116 8.46 26.32 -15.58
C ASN A 116 7.47 25.76 -16.61
N GLY A 117 6.27 25.43 -16.16
CA GLY A 117 5.27 24.70 -16.95
C GLY A 117 4.64 25.47 -18.10
N THR A 118 5.05 26.71 -18.39
CA THR A 118 4.45 27.55 -19.42
C THR A 118 5.47 27.87 -20.50
N ILE A 119 5.20 27.44 -21.72
CA ILE A 119 5.91 27.89 -22.92
C ILE A 119 5.02 28.92 -23.60
N VAL A 120 5.47 30.17 -23.63
CA VAL A 120 4.85 31.22 -24.44
C VAL A 120 5.22 30.94 -25.89
N LEU A 121 4.22 30.65 -26.73
CA LEU A 121 4.41 30.57 -28.17
C LEU A 121 4.57 32.00 -28.70
N LEU A 122 5.80 32.54 -28.61
CA LEU A 122 6.15 33.72 -29.37
C LEU A 122 6.07 33.33 -30.84
N LYS A 123 5.19 34.01 -31.57
CA LYS A 123 5.00 33.88 -33.02
C LYS A 123 6.37 33.67 -33.69
N PRO A 124 6.67 32.52 -34.30
CA PRO A 124 7.94 32.38 -34.98
C PRO A 124 7.96 33.36 -36.16
N LEU A 125 9.06 34.09 -36.34
CA LEU A 125 9.37 34.80 -37.59
C LEU A 125 9.69 33.84 -38.75
N VAL A 126 9.52 32.52 -38.55
CA VAL A 126 9.90 31.48 -39.51
C VAL A 126 8.74 30.48 -39.68
N PRO A 127 8.12 30.41 -40.87
CA PRO A 127 6.94 29.60 -41.12
C PRO A 127 7.28 28.23 -41.73
N THR A 128 7.97 27.30 -41.06
CA THR A 128 8.34 26.01 -41.70
C THR A 128 8.68 24.82 -40.79
N VAL A 129 8.07 24.62 -39.61
CA VAL A 129 8.13 23.29 -38.97
C VAL A 129 6.79 22.85 -38.38
N PRO A 130 6.24 21.68 -38.78
CA PRO A 130 4.96 21.14 -38.28
C PRO A 130 5.09 20.45 -36.90
N TRP A 131 6.23 20.66 -36.23
CA TRP A 131 6.55 20.06 -34.95
C TRP A 131 7.21 21.10 -34.04
N PHE A 132 6.89 21.01 -32.75
CA PHE A 132 7.45 21.83 -31.69
C PHE A 132 8.10 20.92 -30.65
N SER A 133 9.28 21.31 -30.16
CA SER A 133 9.96 20.61 -29.07
C SER A 133 10.22 21.56 -27.92
N GLY A 134 9.86 21.17 -26.70
CA GLY A 134 10.07 21.94 -25.48
C GLY A 134 10.56 21.06 -24.34
N SER A 135 11.43 21.61 -23.50
CA SER A 135 11.95 20.93 -22.31
C SER A 135 11.25 21.47 -21.07
N PHE A 136 10.72 20.59 -20.23
CA PHE A 136 10.03 20.93 -18.99
C PHE A 136 10.71 20.27 -17.80
N ASN A 137 10.89 21.06 -16.75
CA ASN A 137 11.42 20.58 -15.47
C ASN A 137 10.29 20.14 -14.56
N ILE A 138 10.19 18.83 -14.33
CA ILE A 138 9.21 18.20 -13.45
C ILE A 138 9.84 18.02 -12.06
N VAL A 139 9.16 18.51 -11.03
CA VAL A 139 9.54 18.42 -9.62
C VAL A 139 8.66 17.38 -8.94
N GLY A 140 9.29 16.37 -8.33
CA GLY A 140 8.58 15.39 -7.50
C GLY A 140 8.38 15.92 -6.08
N ASN A 141 7.16 16.31 -5.72
CA ASN A 141 6.87 16.88 -4.39
C ASN A 141 6.57 15.81 -3.35
N PHE A 142 5.72 14.84 -3.69
CA PHE A 142 5.25 13.81 -2.77
C PHE A 142 5.15 12.45 -3.45
N LEU A 143 5.20 11.39 -2.65
CA LEU A 143 5.04 10.00 -3.09
C LEU A 143 3.71 9.79 -3.80
N GLY A 144 3.74 9.15 -4.96
CA GLY A 144 2.52 8.82 -5.69
C GLY A 144 2.75 8.67 -7.19
N ARG A 145 1.66 8.54 -7.91
CA ARG A 145 1.63 8.52 -9.37
C ARG A 145 0.69 9.59 -9.85
N THR A 146 1.13 10.37 -10.81
CA THR A 146 0.31 11.38 -11.49
C THR A 146 0.57 11.32 -12.99
N ASP A 147 -0.46 11.58 -13.77
CA ASP A 147 -0.36 11.65 -15.22
C ASP A 147 -0.30 13.13 -15.63
N PHE A 148 0.71 13.48 -16.43
CA PHE A 148 0.87 14.82 -16.99
C PHE A 148 0.21 14.91 -18.36
N PHE A 149 -0.40 16.05 -18.64
CA PHE A 149 -1.06 16.34 -19.90
C PHE A 149 -0.79 17.77 -20.33
N ILE A 150 -1.00 18.02 -21.63
CA ILE A 150 -0.80 19.35 -22.21
C ILE A 150 -2.14 20.07 -22.29
N GLU A 151 -2.19 21.24 -21.66
CA GLU A 151 -3.25 22.23 -21.81
C GLU A 151 -2.75 23.37 -22.69
N VAL A 152 -3.62 23.92 -23.51
CA VAL A 152 -3.35 25.12 -24.27
C VAL A 152 -4.22 26.25 -23.73
N VAL A 153 -3.60 27.41 -23.54
CA VAL A 153 -4.26 28.63 -23.08
C VAL A 153 -4.46 29.53 -24.30
N HIS A 154 -5.71 29.79 -24.64
CA HIS A 154 -6.07 30.74 -25.68
C HIS A 154 -5.94 32.18 -25.17
N LYS A 155 -5.81 33.15 -26.07
CA LYS A 155 -5.79 34.59 -25.75
C LYS A 155 -7.05 35.06 -24.99
N ASN A 156 -8.16 34.32 -25.14
CA ASN A 156 -9.41 34.55 -24.43
C ASN A 156 -9.40 34.02 -22.97
N GLY A 157 -8.27 33.46 -22.51
CA GLY A 157 -8.13 32.85 -21.19
C GLY A 157 -8.78 31.46 -21.04
N THR A 158 -9.45 30.96 -22.08
CA THR A 158 -9.98 29.60 -22.13
C THR A 158 -8.84 28.59 -22.18
N ARG A 159 -8.97 27.53 -21.37
CA ARG A 159 -8.02 26.42 -21.32
C ARG A 159 -8.66 25.20 -21.95
N GLU A 160 -7.96 24.60 -22.88
CA GLU A 160 -8.40 23.38 -23.55
C GLU A 160 -7.33 22.30 -23.41
N ARG A 161 -7.78 21.07 -23.11
CA ARG A 161 -6.89 19.92 -23.07
C ARG A 161 -6.67 19.44 -24.50
N VAL A 162 -5.41 19.46 -24.92
CA VAL A 162 -5.04 19.21 -26.33
C VAL A 162 -4.59 17.77 -26.55
N SER A 163 -4.02 17.11 -25.54
CA SER A 163 -3.50 15.75 -25.72
C SER A 163 -4.36 14.66 -25.09
N LYS A 164 -4.60 13.60 -25.87
CA LYS A 164 -5.07 12.29 -25.36
C LYS A 164 -3.93 11.51 -24.72
N ASP A 165 -2.71 11.66 -25.24
CA ASP A 165 -1.52 11.02 -24.71
C ASP A 165 -1.07 11.73 -23.43
N THR A 166 -0.84 10.95 -22.38
CA THR A 166 -0.43 11.43 -21.06
C THR A 166 0.94 10.87 -20.71
N LEU A 167 1.76 11.65 -20.02
CA LEU A 167 3.02 11.19 -19.47
C LEU A 167 2.82 10.67 -18.04
N PRO A 168 2.94 9.34 -17.80
CA PRO A 168 2.89 8.81 -16.45
C PRO A 168 4.17 9.13 -15.69
N VAL A 169 4.03 9.87 -14.59
CA VAL A 169 5.13 10.22 -13.67
C VAL A 169 4.91 9.52 -12.33
N THR A 170 5.90 8.74 -11.91
CA THR A 170 5.90 8.08 -10.60
C THR A 170 6.95 8.75 -9.70
N VAL A 171 6.52 9.32 -8.58
CA VAL A 171 7.43 9.93 -7.62
C VAL A 171 7.73 8.91 -6.53
N ILE A 172 9.00 8.56 -6.41
CA ILE A 172 9.52 7.60 -5.44
C ILE A 172 10.35 8.31 -4.37
N ARG A 173 10.35 7.78 -3.16
CA ARG A 173 11.18 8.33 -2.08
C ARG A 173 12.64 7.96 -2.35
N GLN A 174 13.55 8.90 -2.09
CA GLN A 174 14.97 8.59 -2.10
C GLN A 174 15.31 7.71 -0.90
N GLU A 175 15.94 6.55 -1.15
CA GLU A 175 16.39 5.65 -0.10
C GLU A 175 17.50 6.33 0.71
N ARG A 176 17.27 6.49 2.01
CA ARG A 176 18.27 7.03 2.94
C ARG A 176 18.96 5.88 3.65
N VAL A 177 20.16 6.13 4.19
CA VAL A 177 20.88 5.14 5.01
C VAL A 177 20.02 4.63 6.18
N ILE A 178 19.19 5.51 6.77
CA ILE A 178 18.26 5.13 7.84
C ILE A 178 17.21 4.11 7.38
N ASP A 179 16.79 4.12 6.12
CA ASP A 179 15.80 3.19 5.58
C ASP A 179 16.41 1.78 5.47
N HIS A 180 17.68 1.67 5.09
CA HIS A 180 18.41 0.39 5.11
C HIS A 180 18.63 -0.12 6.54
N VAL A 181 19.02 0.75 7.47
CA VAL A 181 19.19 0.38 8.89
C VAL A 181 17.86 -0.09 9.49
N PHE A 182 16.77 0.60 9.21
CA PHE A 182 15.42 0.22 9.65
C PHE A 182 14.98 -1.12 9.06
N THR A 183 15.16 -1.31 7.74
CA THR A 183 14.80 -2.57 7.09
C THR A 183 15.62 -3.73 7.67
N GLY A 184 16.93 -3.54 7.85
CA GLY A 184 17.81 -4.53 8.47
C GLY A 184 17.42 -4.87 9.91
N SER A 185 17.04 -3.87 10.72
CA SER A 185 16.61 -4.10 12.11
C SER A 185 15.28 -4.84 12.19
N VAL A 186 14.33 -4.55 11.31
CA VAL A 186 13.05 -5.26 11.21
C VAL A 186 13.26 -6.72 10.80
N ILE A 187 14.10 -6.97 9.78
CA ILE A 187 14.43 -8.34 9.36
C ILE A 187 15.07 -9.11 10.52
N LEU A 188 16.05 -8.52 11.20
CA LEU A 188 16.72 -9.16 12.34
C LEU A 188 15.75 -9.46 13.49
N LEU A 189 14.85 -8.53 13.83
CA LEU A 189 13.87 -8.72 14.88
C LEU A 189 12.86 -9.82 14.52
N ILE A 190 12.38 -9.84 13.28
CA ILE A 190 11.45 -10.86 12.79
C ILE A 190 12.13 -12.24 12.76
N SER A 191 13.39 -12.33 12.32
CA SER A 191 14.16 -13.57 12.34
C SER A 191 14.34 -14.13 13.75
N ILE A 192 14.73 -13.29 14.72
CA ILE A 192 14.84 -13.71 16.13
C ILE A 192 13.48 -14.16 16.66
N LEU A 193 12.40 -13.46 16.33
CA LEU A 193 11.05 -13.82 16.74
C LEU A 193 10.66 -15.22 16.23
N TYR A 194 10.90 -15.51 14.94
CA TYR A 194 10.59 -16.82 14.37
C TYR A 194 11.50 -17.94 14.89
N ILE A 195 12.77 -17.67 15.18
CA ILE A 195 13.67 -18.64 15.84
C ILE A 195 13.16 -18.98 17.24
N ASN A 196 12.81 -17.97 18.05
CA ASN A 196 12.23 -18.17 19.38
C ASN A 196 10.90 -18.93 19.31
N PHE A 197 10.10 -18.63 18.29
CA PHE A 197 8.84 -19.31 18.04
C PHE A 197 9.06 -20.80 17.69
N GLY A 198 10.07 -21.10 16.88
CA GLY A 198 10.48 -22.47 16.57
C GLY A 198 11.01 -23.23 17.80
N ALA A 199 11.79 -22.56 18.66
CA ALA A 199 12.30 -23.15 19.90
C ALA A 199 11.20 -23.42 20.94
N ALA A 200 10.14 -22.61 20.96
CA ALA A 200 8.99 -22.80 21.85
C ALA A 200 7.97 -23.83 21.34
N LEU A 201 8.15 -24.35 20.12
CA LEU A 201 7.20 -25.28 19.50
C LEU A 201 7.45 -26.72 19.97
N ASP A 202 6.49 -27.28 20.71
CA ASP A 202 6.48 -28.71 21.01
C ASP A 202 5.88 -29.52 19.84
N LEU A 203 6.76 -30.24 19.12
CA LEU A 203 6.37 -31.12 18.00
C LEU A 203 5.42 -32.24 18.43
N GLY A 204 5.52 -32.72 19.67
CA GLY A 204 4.65 -33.75 20.22
C GLY A 204 3.21 -33.23 20.35
N ALA A 205 3.06 -32.05 20.93
CA ALA A 205 1.77 -31.37 21.02
C ALA A 205 1.18 -31.01 19.65
N LEU A 206 2.01 -30.53 18.72
CA LEU A 206 1.58 -30.23 17.35
C LEU A 206 1.00 -31.48 16.66
N LYS A 207 1.65 -32.63 16.80
CA LYS A 207 1.18 -33.91 16.24
C LYS A 207 -0.19 -34.32 16.81
N GLN A 208 -0.43 -34.08 18.09
CA GLN A 208 -1.72 -34.38 18.71
C GLN A 208 -2.84 -33.46 18.19
N ILE A 209 -2.53 -32.19 17.97
CA ILE A 209 -3.47 -31.21 17.43
C ILE A 209 -3.84 -31.53 15.97
N ILE A 210 -2.86 -31.94 15.16
CA ILE A 210 -3.11 -32.38 13.77
C ILE A 210 -4.05 -33.61 13.73
N ARG A 211 -4.00 -34.50 14.74
CA ARG A 211 -4.93 -35.63 14.85
C ARG A 211 -6.37 -35.23 15.19
N ARG A 212 -6.62 -34.01 15.68
CA ARG A 212 -7.96 -33.48 15.98
C ARG A 212 -8.15 -32.15 15.23
N PRO A 213 -8.37 -32.19 13.90
CA PRO A 213 -8.22 -31.04 13.02
C PRO A 213 -9.35 -30.01 13.10
N ILE A 214 -10.43 -30.27 13.84
CA ILE A 214 -11.61 -29.39 13.86
C ILE A 214 -11.23 -27.95 14.25
N GLY A 215 -10.44 -27.78 15.31
CA GLY A 215 -9.96 -26.46 15.75
C GLY A 215 -9.06 -25.77 14.71
N PRO A 216 -7.96 -26.41 14.29
CA PRO A 216 -7.07 -25.87 13.26
C PRO A 216 -7.75 -25.51 11.94
N VAL A 217 -8.70 -26.33 11.47
CA VAL A 217 -9.43 -26.08 10.22
C VAL A 217 -10.32 -24.84 10.34
N ILE A 218 -11.04 -24.67 11.46
CA ILE A 218 -11.84 -23.47 11.70
C ILE A 218 -10.93 -22.24 11.75
N GLY A 219 -9.81 -22.31 12.48
CA GLY A 219 -8.83 -21.23 12.52
C GLY A 219 -8.27 -20.87 11.15
N PHE A 220 -7.94 -21.88 10.35
CA PHE A 220 -7.46 -21.71 8.98
C PHE A 220 -8.48 -21.02 8.07
N LEU A 221 -9.75 -21.46 8.11
CA LEU A 221 -10.83 -20.83 7.33
C LEU A 221 -11.08 -19.38 7.77
N CYS A 222 -11.08 -19.12 9.07
CA CYS A 222 -11.21 -17.75 9.57
C CYS A 222 -10.04 -16.86 9.10
N GLN A 223 -8.81 -17.36 9.19
CA GLN A 223 -7.61 -16.57 8.87
C GLN A 223 -7.45 -16.34 7.36
N PHE A 224 -7.64 -17.36 6.53
CA PHE A 224 -7.35 -17.28 5.10
C PHE A 224 -8.57 -17.20 4.21
N VAL A 225 -9.80 -17.21 4.74
CA VAL A 225 -11.01 -16.98 3.96
C VAL A 225 -11.74 -15.74 4.48
N PHE A 226 -12.15 -15.76 5.75
CA PHE A 226 -12.93 -14.64 6.30
C PHE A 226 -12.13 -13.34 6.39
N MET A 227 -10.91 -13.36 6.93
CA MET A 227 -10.11 -12.14 7.09
C MET A 227 -9.80 -11.42 5.76
N PRO A 228 -9.34 -12.11 4.69
CA PRO A 228 -9.11 -11.49 3.38
C PRO A 228 -10.37 -10.93 2.73
N LEU A 229 -11.49 -11.66 2.81
CA LEU A 229 -12.77 -11.19 2.27
C LEU A 229 -13.28 -9.97 3.03
N PHE A 230 -13.13 -9.99 4.36
CA PHE A 230 -13.52 -8.88 5.21
C PHE A 230 -12.65 -7.65 4.98
N SER A 231 -11.31 -7.80 4.90
CA SER A 231 -10.41 -6.67 4.64
C SER A 231 -10.60 -6.08 3.25
N TYR A 232 -10.87 -6.91 2.23
CA TYR A 232 -11.21 -6.46 0.89
C TYR A 232 -12.51 -5.64 0.87
N GLY A 233 -13.58 -6.18 1.48
CA GLY A 233 -14.87 -5.49 1.55
C GLY A 233 -14.80 -4.20 2.36
N LEU A 234 -14.11 -4.22 3.49
CA LEU A 234 -13.93 -3.06 4.34
C LEU A 234 -13.06 -1.99 3.67
N GLY A 235 -12.05 -2.38 2.90
CA GLY A 235 -11.23 -1.45 2.12
C GLY A 235 -12.07 -0.71 1.08
N HIS A 236 -12.93 -1.41 0.37
CA HIS A 236 -13.82 -0.78 -0.61
C HIS A 236 -14.86 0.15 0.05
N LEU A 237 -15.34 -0.21 1.24
CA LEU A 237 -16.33 0.58 1.97
C LEU A 237 -15.75 1.84 2.61
N LEU A 238 -14.59 1.73 3.26
CA LEU A 238 -13.97 2.85 3.99
C LEU A 238 -13.16 3.77 3.09
N PHE A 239 -12.56 3.23 2.02
CA PHE A 239 -11.56 3.94 1.22
C PHE A 239 -11.85 3.83 -0.28
N PRO A 240 -13.02 4.26 -0.77
CA PRO A 240 -13.42 4.07 -2.17
C PRO A 240 -12.43 4.72 -3.16
N ASP A 241 -11.87 5.88 -2.80
CA ASP A 241 -11.04 6.69 -3.69
C ASP A 241 -9.52 6.51 -3.49
N SER A 242 -9.07 5.74 -2.49
CA SER A 242 -7.64 5.49 -2.23
C SER A 242 -7.30 4.00 -2.33
N TYR A 243 -6.77 3.61 -3.49
CA TYR A 243 -6.40 2.22 -3.77
C TYR A 243 -5.16 1.77 -2.98
N GLU A 244 -4.27 2.68 -2.61
CA GLU A 244 -3.08 2.40 -1.81
C GLU A 244 -3.46 1.90 -0.42
N MET A 245 -4.48 2.53 0.17
CA MET A 245 -4.99 2.16 1.49
C MET A 245 -5.82 0.88 1.44
N GLN A 246 -6.61 0.67 0.37
CA GLN A 246 -7.25 -0.61 0.10
C GLN A 246 -6.23 -1.75 0.04
N LEU A 247 -5.12 -1.55 -0.67
CA LEU A 247 -4.02 -2.52 -0.74
C LEU A 247 -3.41 -2.77 0.64
N GLY A 248 -3.08 -1.72 1.40
CA GLY A 248 -2.50 -1.87 2.75
C GLY A 248 -3.40 -2.68 3.70
N LEU A 249 -4.70 -2.39 3.69
CA LEU A 249 -5.68 -3.13 4.49
C LEU A 249 -5.84 -4.58 4.01
N PHE A 250 -5.88 -4.80 2.69
CA PHE A 250 -5.94 -6.13 2.09
C PHE A 250 -4.72 -6.98 2.47
N PHE A 251 -3.51 -6.43 2.34
CA PHE A 251 -2.25 -7.09 2.73
C PHE A 251 -2.21 -7.44 4.22
N THR A 252 -2.79 -6.60 5.06
CA THR A 252 -2.96 -6.89 6.48
C THR A 252 -3.88 -8.10 6.70
N GLY A 253 -5.00 -8.19 5.98
CA GLY A 253 -5.96 -9.29 6.11
C GLY A 253 -5.47 -10.63 5.54
N VAL A 254 -4.58 -10.64 4.54
CA VAL A 254 -3.99 -11.89 4.01
C VAL A 254 -2.79 -12.38 4.81
N SER A 255 -2.33 -11.60 5.81
CA SER A 255 -1.17 -11.96 6.63
C SER A 255 -1.48 -13.12 7.59
N PRO A 256 -0.51 -14.00 7.92
CA PRO A 256 -0.70 -15.04 8.92
C PRO A 256 -0.84 -14.45 10.33
N ALA A 257 -1.29 -15.29 11.26
CA ALA A 257 -1.31 -14.92 12.66
C ALA A 257 0.12 -14.68 13.20
N GLY A 258 0.27 -13.69 14.07
CA GLY A 258 1.53 -13.38 14.75
C GLY A 258 1.56 -13.88 16.20
N GLY A 259 2.76 -13.88 16.80
CA GLY A 259 2.97 -14.34 18.19
C GLY A 259 2.22 -13.55 19.27
N ALA A 260 1.75 -12.34 18.97
CA ALA A 260 0.93 -11.55 19.89
C ALA A 260 -0.39 -12.27 20.26
N SER A 261 -0.95 -13.06 19.34
CA SER A 261 -2.17 -13.85 19.58
C SER A 261 -2.00 -14.90 20.69
N ASN A 262 -0.78 -15.38 20.92
CA ASN A 262 -0.47 -16.32 21.99
C ASN A 262 -0.59 -15.67 23.37
N ILE A 263 -0.11 -14.43 23.51
CA ILE A 263 -0.21 -13.66 24.76
C ILE A 263 -1.69 -13.45 25.10
N TRP A 264 -2.48 -13.05 24.11
CA TRP A 264 -3.93 -12.91 24.28
C TRP A 264 -4.61 -14.23 24.63
N THR A 265 -4.22 -15.34 24.00
CA THR A 265 -4.77 -16.65 24.34
C THR A 265 -4.55 -16.98 25.82
N VAL A 266 -3.36 -16.73 26.36
CA VAL A 266 -3.09 -16.94 27.80
C VAL A 266 -3.90 -15.98 28.65
N ALA A 267 -3.91 -14.68 28.32
CA ALA A 267 -4.64 -13.66 29.06
C ALA A 267 -6.15 -13.94 29.13
N LEU A 268 -6.70 -14.56 28.09
CA LEU A 268 -8.11 -14.89 27.99
C LEU A 268 -8.44 -16.30 28.54
N GLY A 269 -7.48 -17.04 29.09
CA GLY A 269 -7.66 -18.39 29.63
C GLY A 269 -7.88 -19.46 28.55
N GLY A 270 -7.43 -19.21 27.33
CA GLY A 270 -7.52 -20.13 26.21
C GLY A 270 -6.40 -21.16 26.17
N ASN A 271 -6.49 -22.06 25.18
CA ASN A 271 -5.47 -23.10 24.98
C ASN A 271 -4.26 -22.55 24.22
N LEU A 272 -3.20 -22.23 24.97
CA LEU A 272 -1.94 -21.72 24.41
C LEU A 272 -1.32 -22.68 23.39
N THR A 273 -1.31 -23.97 23.68
CA THR A 273 -0.75 -25.00 22.80
C THR A 273 -1.46 -25.04 21.44
N LEU A 274 -2.78 -24.87 21.44
CA LEU A 274 -3.57 -24.75 20.23
C LEU A 274 -3.27 -23.45 19.46
N SER A 275 -3.13 -22.33 20.15
CA SER A 275 -2.78 -21.03 19.53
C SER A 275 -1.41 -21.06 18.85
N ILE A 276 -0.41 -21.62 19.52
CA ILE A 276 0.94 -21.78 18.95
C ILE A 276 0.86 -22.68 17.71
N ALA A 277 0.20 -23.84 17.80
CA ALA A 277 0.07 -24.75 16.67
C ALA A 277 -0.65 -24.11 15.47
N MET A 278 -1.75 -23.38 15.70
CA MET A 278 -2.46 -22.66 14.62
C MET A 278 -1.58 -21.57 14.00
N THR A 279 -0.82 -20.84 14.82
CA THR A 279 0.13 -19.82 14.34
C THR A 279 1.22 -20.45 13.46
N THR A 280 1.80 -21.59 13.87
CA THR A 280 2.77 -22.34 13.05
C THR A 280 2.17 -22.78 11.72
N ILE A 281 1.00 -23.44 11.76
CA ILE A 281 0.32 -23.95 10.57
C ILE A 281 -0.03 -22.78 9.63
N SER A 282 -0.52 -21.65 10.17
CA SER A 282 -0.85 -20.49 9.35
C SER A 282 0.37 -19.82 8.74
N THR A 283 1.49 -19.74 9.46
CA THR A 283 2.75 -19.20 8.93
C THR A 283 3.26 -20.05 7.77
N LEU A 284 3.23 -21.39 7.91
CA LEU A 284 3.57 -22.31 6.82
C LEU A 284 2.59 -22.22 5.64
N ALA A 285 1.30 -22.07 5.91
CA ALA A 285 0.31 -21.94 4.85
C ALA A 285 0.37 -20.59 4.12
N ALA A 286 0.82 -19.51 4.79
CA ALA A 286 0.91 -18.18 4.19
C ALA A 286 1.79 -18.15 2.94
N PHE A 287 2.82 -19.00 2.87
CA PHE A 287 3.66 -19.14 1.69
C PHE A 287 2.87 -19.45 0.41
N GLY A 288 1.77 -20.21 0.52
CA GLY A 288 0.88 -20.49 -0.61
C GLY A 288 -0.34 -19.56 -0.64
N MET A 289 -0.93 -19.28 0.52
CA MET A 289 -2.20 -18.55 0.61
C MET A 289 -2.05 -17.05 0.30
N MET A 290 -0.95 -16.39 0.71
CA MET A 290 -0.74 -14.99 0.37
C MET A 290 -0.60 -14.77 -1.14
N PRO A 291 0.30 -15.48 -1.86
CA PRO A 291 0.35 -15.35 -3.31
C PRO A 291 -1.01 -15.63 -3.96
N LEU A 292 -1.72 -16.68 -3.53
CA LEU A 292 -3.04 -17.03 -4.07
C LEU A 292 -4.04 -15.87 -3.96
N TRP A 293 -4.11 -15.19 -2.82
CA TRP A 293 -4.98 -14.03 -2.64
C TRP A 293 -4.53 -12.80 -3.44
N ILE A 294 -3.21 -12.59 -3.57
CA ILE A 294 -2.66 -11.51 -4.40
C ILE A 294 -3.01 -11.74 -5.88
N PHE A 295 -2.90 -12.97 -6.38
CA PHE A 295 -3.23 -13.33 -7.76
C PHE A 295 -4.74 -13.27 -8.06
N THR A 296 -5.59 -13.41 -7.05
CA THR A 296 -7.06 -13.39 -7.20
C THR A 296 -7.63 -12.00 -6.90
N LEU A 297 -7.95 -11.68 -5.64
CA LEU A 297 -8.55 -10.41 -5.26
C LEU A 297 -7.56 -9.25 -5.32
N GLY A 298 -6.29 -9.48 -4.97
CA GLY A 298 -5.26 -8.44 -5.04
C GLY A 298 -5.15 -7.84 -6.45
N ARG A 299 -5.18 -8.69 -7.48
CA ARG A 299 -5.17 -8.29 -8.89
C ARG A 299 -6.24 -7.25 -9.20
N THR A 300 -7.46 -7.39 -8.67
CA THR A 300 -8.55 -6.43 -8.91
C THR A 300 -8.27 -5.05 -8.32
N ILE A 301 -7.52 -4.97 -7.21
CA ILE A 301 -7.12 -3.70 -6.60
C ILE A 301 -5.94 -3.10 -7.39
N PHE A 302 -4.95 -3.93 -7.76
CA PHE A 302 -3.79 -3.49 -8.55
C PHE A 302 -4.17 -2.98 -9.94
N GLU A 303 -5.12 -3.63 -10.63
CA GLU A 303 -5.62 -3.18 -11.93
C GLU A 303 -6.33 -1.82 -11.82
N ARG A 304 -7.15 -1.63 -10.78
CA ARG A 304 -7.80 -0.33 -10.50
C ARG A 304 -6.79 0.76 -10.14
N ALA A 305 -5.74 0.41 -9.40
CA ALA A 305 -4.63 1.31 -9.07
C ALA A 305 -3.67 1.56 -10.24
N LYS A 306 -3.84 0.86 -11.39
CA LYS A 306 -2.88 0.82 -12.51
C LYS A 306 -1.45 0.46 -12.07
N LEU A 307 -1.28 -0.19 -10.92
CA LEU A 307 0.03 -0.51 -10.34
C LEU A 307 0.53 -1.85 -10.90
N GLY A 308 1.79 -1.89 -11.32
CA GLY A 308 2.43 -3.14 -11.73
C GLY A 308 2.71 -4.02 -10.51
N ILE A 309 2.20 -5.25 -10.51
CA ILE A 309 2.44 -6.19 -9.41
C ILE A 309 3.88 -6.71 -9.51
N PRO A 310 4.72 -6.55 -8.47
CA PRO A 310 6.11 -7.00 -8.48
C PRO A 310 6.20 -8.50 -8.19
N TYR A 311 5.65 -9.34 -9.09
CA TYR A 311 5.59 -10.79 -8.92
C TYR A 311 6.95 -11.44 -8.68
N SER A 312 8.00 -10.96 -9.36
CA SER A 312 9.36 -11.47 -9.20
C SER A 312 9.86 -11.29 -7.77
N ARG A 313 9.67 -10.10 -7.19
CA ARG A 313 10.11 -9.81 -5.81
C ARG A 313 9.36 -10.67 -4.80
N ILE A 314 8.04 -10.80 -4.94
CA ILE A 314 7.21 -11.63 -4.05
C ILE A 314 7.67 -13.08 -4.10
N ALA A 315 7.93 -13.62 -5.31
CA ALA A 315 8.43 -14.97 -5.49
C ALA A 315 9.82 -15.18 -4.86
N TYR A 316 10.77 -14.25 -5.09
CA TYR A 316 12.10 -14.32 -4.47
C TYR A 316 12.04 -14.27 -2.94
N THR A 317 11.22 -13.39 -2.35
CA THR A 317 11.07 -13.30 -0.90
C THR A 317 10.36 -14.53 -0.31
N ALA A 318 9.39 -15.10 -1.03
CA ALA A 318 8.72 -16.31 -0.58
C ALA A 318 9.69 -17.50 -0.58
N ILE A 319 10.49 -17.66 -1.64
CA ILE A 319 11.51 -18.73 -1.72
C ILE A 319 12.61 -18.51 -0.67
N GLY A 320 13.12 -17.28 -0.53
CA GLY A 320 14.19 -16.96 0.42
C GLY A 320 13.81 -17.03 1.90
N LEU A 321 12.52 -17.13 2.24
CA LEU A 321 12.04 -17.36 3.60
C LEU A 321 11.79 -18.86 3.88
N VAL A 322 11.68 -19.70 2.84
CA VAL A 322 11.57 -21.17 2.97
C VAL A 322 12.94 -21.84 3.03
N VAL A 323 13.92 -21.34 2.26
CA VAL A 323 15.30 -21.85 2.18
C VAL A 323 16.17 -21.26 3.28
#